data_AF-A0A2P6CBW8-F1
#
_entry.id   AF-A0A2P6CBW8-F1
#
_cell.length_a   1.000
_cell.length_b   1.000
_cell.length_c   1.000
_cell.angle_alpha   90.00
_cell.angle_beta   90.00
_cell.angle_gamma   90.00
#
_symmetry.space_group_name_H-M   'P 1'
#
loop_
_entity.id
_entity.type
_entity.pdbx_description
1 polymer ?
#
loop_
_entity_poly.entity_id
_entity_poly.type
_entity_poly.pdbx_seq_one_letter_code
_entity_poly.pdbx_strand_id
1 'polypeptide(L)'
;MKNFLTPLFFLFLLASCTSQKNSEDFITATQGRYLFNDNEVIEIYFKEHLLYAKWRGNNDLKLLKVSDSAFYMKELNEKILFVRQPKMHIELAEKREHKGVKYHFRKLLNDEKTPHEYFEAKEFSKALEAFKVIQQKDSLNPTINQHTLNKLGYTFIKKDNFDDALEIFKINAILYPESSNVFDSMGEAYLLKKDTVNAIINFKKALSINPENSSSKRFLKKIIKK
;
A
#
# COMPACT_ATOMS: atom_id res chain seq x y z
N MET A 1 -44.90 9.68 -64.90
CA MET A 1 -43.49 9.78 -64.43
C MET A 1 -43.49 10.45 -63.07
N LYS A 2 -43.30 9.70 -61.98
CA LYS A 2 -43.16 10.24 -60.61
C LYS A 2 -41.70 10.08 -60.21
N ASN A 3 -40.96 11.17 -60.10
CA ASN A 3 -39.58 11.17 -59.63
C ASN A 3 -39.59 11.22 -58.10
N PHE A 4 -39.17 10.12 -57.46
CA PHE A 4 -38.83 10.10 -56.05
C PHE A 4 -37.40 10.65 -55.88
N LEU A 5 -37.25 11.82 -55.26
CA LEU A 5 -35.98 12.27 -54.71
C LEU A 5 -35.85 11.70 -53.29
N THR A 6 -34.91 10.78 -53.08
CA THR A 6 -34.45 10.38 -51.74
C THR A 6 -33.33 11.32 -51.30
N PRO A 7 -33.38 11.89 -50.08
CA PRO A 7 -32.27 12.68 -49.56
C PRO A 7 -31.18 11.73 -49.08
N LEU A 8 -29.98 11.87 -49.64
CA LEU A 8 -28.78 11.17 -49.22
C LEU A 8 -28.32 11.77 -47.86
N PHE A 9 -28.64 11.10 -46.76
CA PHE A 9 -28.16 11.47 -45.43
C PHE A 9 -26.65 11.19 -45.35
N PHE A 10 -25.83 12.23 -45.49
CA PHE A 10 -24.39 12.14 -45.26
C PHE A 10 -24.14 11.91 -43.77
N LEU A 11 -23.84 10.66 -43.41
CA LEU A 11 -23.45 10.28 -42.06
C LEU A 11 -22.03 10.85 -41.80
N PHE A 12 -21.96 12.02 -41.17
CA PHE A 12 -20.69 12.56 -40.66
C PHE A 12 -20.19 11.67 -39.52
N LEU A 13 -19.25 10.76 -39.83
CA LEU A 13 -18.44 10.08 -38.82
C LEU A 13 -17.52 11.13 -38.17
N LEU A 14 -17.97 11.72 -37.05
CA LEU A 14 -17.10 12.48 -36.17
C LEU A 14 -16.09 11.50 -35.55
N ALA A 15 -14.92 11.41 -36.16
CA ALA A 15 -13.76 10.81 -35.52
C ALA A 15 -13.36 11.72 -34.35
N SER A 16 -13.97 11.52 -33.19
CA SER A 16 -13.52 12.12 -31.94
C SER A 16 -12.14 11.56 -31.61
N CYS A 17 -11.10 12.17 -32.19
CA CYS A 17 -9.73 11.98 -31.71
C CYS A 17 -9.72 12.50 -30.27
N THR A 18 -9.78 11.59 -29.30
CA THR A 18 -9.58 11.97 -27.91
C THR A 18 -8.19 12.58 -27.81
N SER A 19 -8.13 13.89 -27.54
CA SER A 19 -6.86 14.56 -27.31
C SER A 19 -6.11 13.83 -26.20
N GLN A 20 -4.84 13.53 -26.44
CA GLN A 20 -4.00 12.87 -25.45
C GLN A 20 -3.81 13.76 -24.20
N LYS A 21 -3.94 15.08 -24.34
CA LYS A 21 -3.80 16.07 -23.26
C LYS A 21 -5.07 16.18 -22.43
N ASN A 22 -4.92 16.46 -21.14
CA ASN A 22 -6.01 16.66 -20.20
C ASN A 22 -6.31 18.14 -19.98
N SER A 23 -7.57 18.46 -19.69
CA SER A 23 -8.00 19.83 -19.36
C SER A 23 -7.49 20.25 -17.97
N GLU A 24 -7.32 21.55 -17.76
CA GLU A 24 -6.90 22.11 -16.46
C GLU A 24 -7.85 21.76 -15.31
N ASP A 25 -9.15 21.76 -15.58
CA ASP A 25 -10.17 21.34 -14.60
C ASP A 25 -9.98 19.89 -14.18
N PHE A 26 -9.70 19.00 -15.13
CA PHE A 26 -9.43 17.60 -14.83
C PHE A 26 -8.14 17.44 -14.03
N ILE A 27 -7.06 18.12 -14.44
CA ILE A 27 -5.77 18.11 -13.75
C ILE A 27 -5.94 18.54 -12.29
N THR A 28 -6.57 19.69 -12.07
CA THR A 28 -6.79 20.25 -10.73
C THR A 28 -7.63 19.32 -9.86
N ALA A 29 -8.70 18.73 -10.42
CA ALA A 29 -9.57 17.85 -9.68
C ALA A 29 -8.89 16.52 -9.30
N THR A 30 -8.05 15.97 -10.18
CA THR A 30 -7.52 14.60 -10.07
C THR A 30 -6.08 14.49 -9.57
N GLN A 31 -5.28 15.55 -9.64
CA GLN A 31 -3.93 15.53 -9.07
C GLN A 31 -4.01 15.33 -7.55
N GLY A 32 -3.18 14.45 -7.01
CA GLY A 32 -3.10 14.19 -5.58
C GLY A 32 -2.81 12.73 -5.24
N ARG A 33 -2.91 12.42 -3.95
CA ARG A 33 -2.58 11.12 -3.38
C ARG A 33 -3.85 10.28 -3.21
N TYR A 34 -3.79 9.02 -3.61
CA TYR A 34 -4.91 8.08 -3.55
C TYR A 34 -4.50 6.83 -2.78
N LEU A 35 -5.34 6.43 -1.82
CA LEU A 35 -5.07 5.29 -0.96
C LEU A 35 -5.37 3.98 -1.72
N PHE A 36 -4.31 3.31 -2.21
CA PHE A 36 -4.42 2.06 -2.95
C PHE A 36 -4.85 0.89 -2.05
N ASN A 37 -4.29 0.85 -0.84
CA ASN A 37 -4.75 0.06 0.29
C ASN A 37 -4.41 0.82 1.57
N ASP A 38 -4.75 0.31 2.76
CA ASP A 38 -4.58 1.03 4.03
C ASP A 38 -3.12 1.40 4.40
N ASN A 39 -2.13 1.06 3.56
CA ASN A 39 -0.72 1.40 3.76
C ASN A 39 0.04 1.88 2.52
N GLU A 40 -0.56 1.83 1.33
CA GLU A 40 0.10 2.17 0.06
C GLU A 40 -0.65 3.32 -0.64
N VAL A 41 0.13 4.24 -1.22
CA VAL A 41 -0.38 5.42 -1.92
C VAL A 41 0.03 5.38 -3.39
N ILE A 42 -0.91 5.73 -4.27
CA ILE A 42 -0.64 6.13 -5.65
C ILE A 42 -0.72 7.66 -5.70
N GLU A 43 0.36 8.32 -6.07
CA GLU A 43 0.37 9.77 -6.27
C GLU A 43 0.16 10.08 -7.75
N ILE A 44 -0.97 10.70 -8.09
CA ILE A 44 -1.30 11.16 -9.44
C ILE A 44 -0.80 12.59 -9.63
N TYR A 45 -0.10 12.83 -10.72
CA TYR A 45 0.41 14.15 -11.10
C TYR A 45 0.50 14.28 -12.63
N PHE A 46 0.80 15.48 -13.14
CA PHE A 46 0.81 15.75 -14.57
C PHE A 46 2.11 16.40 -15.05
N LYS A 47 2.58 16.01 -16.24
CA LYS A 47 3.64 16.69 -17.00
C LYS A 47 3.11 17.01 -18.39
N GLU A 48 3.14 18.27 -18.81
CA GLU A 48 2.63 18.70 -20.12
C GLU A 48 1.19 18.20 -20.41
N HIS A 49 0.32 18.27 -19.40
CA HIS A 49 -1.07 17.76 -19.42
C HIS A 49 -1.23 16.23 -19.59
N LEU A 50 -0.14 15.47 -19.55
CA LEU A 50 -0.16 14.01 -19.57
C LEU A 50 -0.14 13.48 -18.13
N LEU A 51 -0.91 12.42 -17.88
CA LEU A 51 -1.08 11.86 -16.54
C LEU A 51 0.04 10.88 -16.19
N TYR A 52 0.63 11.09 -15.02
CA TYR A 52 1.66 10.23 -14.44
C TYR A 52 1.25 9.78 -13.04
N ALA A 53 1.85 8.68 -12.59
CA ALA A 53 1.74 8.20 -11.23
C ALA A 53 3.13 7.98 -10.59
N LYS A 54 3.20 8.17 -9.27
CA LYS A 54 4.25 7.57 -8.44
C LYS A 54 3.65 6.40 -7.68
N TRP A 55 4.28 5.24 -7.78
CA TRP A 55 3.85 4.04 -7.09
C TRP A 55 4.99 3.02 -6.96
N ARG A 56 5.13 2.42 -5.78
CA ARG A 56 6.11 1.34 -5.49
C ARG A 56 7.55 1.64 -5.94
N GLY A 57 8.01 2.86 -5.65
CA GLY A 57 9.36 3.33 -5.96
C GLY A 57 9.57 3.78 -7.41
N ASN A 58 8.59 3.62 -8.29
CA ASN A 58 8.61 4.23 -9.62
C ASN A 58 7.92 5.59 -9.56
N ASN A 59 8.64 6.65 -9.91
CA ASN A 59 8.17 8.03 -9.82
C ASN A 59 7.68 8.60 -11.16
N ASP A 60 7.72 7.84 -12.25
CA ASP A 60 7.45 8.35 -13.60
C ASP A 60 6.59 7.39 -14.43
N LEU A 61 5.52 6.87 -13.82
CA LEU A 61 4.60 5.96 -14.48
C LEU A 61 3.65 6.74 -15.38
N LYS A 62 3.94 6.82 -16.68
CA LYS A 62 3.02 7.42 -17.64
C LYS A 62 1.80 6.53 -17.86
N LEU A 63 0.61 7.05 -17.62
CA LEU A 63 -0.64 6.32 -17.89
C LEU A 63 -1.15 6.62 -19.30
N LEU A 64 -1.75 5.60 -19.92
CA LEU A 64 -2.31 5.71 -21.26
C LEU A 64 -3.74 6.20 -21.18
N LYS A 65 -4.04 7.37 -21.76
CA LYS A 65 -5.39 7.91 -21.82
C LYS A 65 -6.29 7.00 -22.67
N VAL A 66 -7.42 6.59 -22.10
CA VAL A 66 -8.48 5.81 -22.78
C VAL A 66 -9.68 6.70 -23.07
N SER A 67 -10.03 7.58 -22.12
CA SER A 67 -11.02 8.64 -22.26
C SER A 67 -10.67 9.80 -21.33
N ASP A 68 -11.52 10.82 -21.23
CA ASP A 68 -11.28 11.96 -20.31
C ASP A 68 -11.30 11.57 -18.83
N SER A 69 -11.91 10.44 -18.46
CA SER A 69 -11.94 9.94 -17.08
C SER A 69 -11.30 8.58 -16.90
N ALA A 70 -10.86 7.91 -17.97
CA ALA A 70 -10.33 6.55 -17.92
C ALA A 70 -8.90 6.49 -18.46
N PHE A 71 -8.04 5.79 -17.72
CA PHE A 71 -6.62 5.64 -18.05
C PHE A 71 -6.19 4.20 -17.81
N TYR A 72 -5.29 3.68 -18.62
CA TYR A 72 -4.67 2.38 -18.40
C TYR A 72 -3.32 2.56 -17.70
N MET A 73 -3.13 1.85 -16.58
CA MET A 73 -1.90 1.78 -15.81
C MET A 73 -1.28 0.40 -16.01
N LYS A 74 -0.17 0.35 -16.75
CA LYS A 74 0.48 -0.91 -17.14
C LYS A 74 0.96 -1.72 -15.95
N GLU A 75 1.44 -1.05 -14.91
CA GLU A 75 2.02 -1.67 -13.71
C GLU A 75 0.96 -2.36 -12.84
N LEU A 76 -0.27 -1.84 -12.86
CA LEU A 76 -1.42 -2.53 -12.30
C LEU A 76 -2.02 -3.55 -13.27
N ASN A 77 -1.68 -3.45 -14.55
CA ASN A 77 -2.42 -4.04 -15.67
C ASN A 77 -3.90 -3.64 -15.63
N GLU A 78 -4.26 -2.47 -15.09
CA GLU A 78 -5.65 -2.08 -14.86
C GLU A 78 -6.06 -0.82 -15.61
N LYS A 79 -7.36 -0.73 -15.92
CA LYS A 79 -7.97 0.52 -16.36
C LYS A 79 -8.53 1.22 -15.12
N ILE A 80 -7.95 2.36 -14.77
CA ILE A 80 -8.40 3.21 -13.67
C ILE A 80 -9.42 4.22 -14.19
N LEU A 81 -10.43 4.51 -13.36
CA LEU A 81 -11.50 5.46 -13.62
C LEU A 81 -11.46 6.56 -12.55
N PHE A 82 -11.40 7.82 -12.97
CA PHE A 82 -11.53 8.95 -12.05
C PHE A 82 -13.00 9.34 -11.91
N VAL A 83 -13.54 9.19 -10.69
CA VAL A 83 -14.94 9.42 -10.38
C VAL A 83 -15.07 10.63 -9.45
N ARG A 84 -15.85 11.64 -9.87
CA ARG A 84 -15.96 12.92 -9.14
C ARG A 84 -16.95 12.90 -7.98
N GLN A 85 -17.98 12.07 -8.06
CA GLN A 85 -19.11 12.06 -7.13
C GLN A 85 -19.18 10.74 -6.35
N PRO A 86 -19.53 10.76 -5.05
CA PRO A 86 -19.82 11.94 -4.22
C PRO A 86 -18.58 12.76 -3.84
N LYS A 87 -17.39 12.17 -3.99
CA LYS A 87 -16.08 12.83 -3.83
C LYS A 87 -15.11 12.24 -4.85
N MET A 88 -14.05 12.98 -5.15
CA MET A 88 -13.01 12.50 -6.06
C MET A 88 -12.35 11.21 -5.52
N HIS A 89 -12.39 10.15 -6.31
CA HIS A 89 -11.73 8.88 -6.04
C HIS A 89 -11.36 8.17 -7.35
N ILE A 90 -10.56 7.12 -7.24
CA ILE A 90 -10.26 6.22 -8.34
C ILE A 90 -11.05 4.93 -8.14
N GLU A 91 -11.61 4.40 -9.22
CA GLU A 91 -12.12 3.03 -9.29
C GLU A 91 -11.32 2.21 -10.30
N LEU A 92 -11.28 0.88 -10.11
CA LEU A 92 -10.84 -0.03 -11.16
C LEU A 92 -12.03 -0.41 -12.04
N ALA A 93 -11.84 -0.37 -13.35
CA ALA A 93 -12.86 -0.83 -14.28
C ALA A 93 -13.12 -2.33 -14.12
N GLU A 94 -14.36 -2.75 -14.28
CA GLU A 94 -14.73 -4.16 -14.14
C GLU A 94 -14.00 -5.05 -15.16
N LYS A 95 -13.56 -6.23 -14.70
CA LYS A 95 -12.95 -7.27 -15.52
C LYS A 95 -13.41 -8.65 -15.10
N ARG A 96 -13.12 -9.65 -15.95
CA ARG A 96 -13.48 -11.05 -15.71
C ARG A 96 -12.75 -11.63 -14.50
N GLU A 97 -11.49 -11.26 -14.32
CA GLU A 97 -10.58 -11.76 -13.29
C GLU A 97 -11.04 -11.40 -11.87
N HIS A 98 -11.78 -10.31 -11.71
CA HIS A 98 -12.31 -9.84 -10.43
C HIS A 98 -13.78 -9.39 -10.56
N LYS A 99 -14.56 -10.14 -11.33
CA LYS A 99 -15.97 -9.82 -11.62
C LYS A 99 -16.76 -9.67 -10.32
N GLY A 100 -17.51 -8.57 -10.19
CA GLY A 100 -18.30 -8.26 -9.00
C GLY A 100 -17.52 -7.66 -7.83
N VAL A 101 -16.18 -7.57 -7.91
CA VAL A 101 -15.36 -6.85 -6.92
C VAL A 101 -15.19 -5.41 -7.36
N LYS A 102 -15.50 -4.46 -6.47
CA LYS A 102 -15.27 -3.04 -6.68
C LYS A 102 -14.08 -2.57 -5.86
N TYR A 103 -13.13 -1.95 -6.54
CA TYR A 103 -11.97 -1.33 -5.91
C TYR A 103 -12.16 0.18 -5.93
N HIS A 104 -12.02 0.80 -4.76
CA HIS A 104 -12.16 2.25 -4.60
C HIS A 104 -10.92 2.78 -3.87
N PHE A 105 -10.19 3.70 -4.50
CA PHE A 105 -9.06 4.39 -3.90
C PHE A 105 -9.48 5.82 -3.61
N ARG A 106 -9.74 6.12 -2.34
CA ARG A 106 -10.12 7.48 -1.94
C ARG A 106 -8.94 8.43 -2.11
N LYS A 107 -9.24 9.67 -2.48
CA LYS A 107 -8.24 10.75 -2.42
C LYS A 107 -7.93 11.08 -0.96
N LEU A 108 -6.66 11.14 -0.62
CA LEU A 108 -6.15 11.53 0.69
C LEU A 108 -6.20 13.05 0.85
N LEU A 109 -6.35 13.51 2.09
CA LEU A 109 -6.09 14.92 2.42
C LEU A 109 -4.59 15.20 2.33
N ASN A 110 -4.21 16.46 2.12
CA ASN A 110 -2.82 16.84 1.84
C ASN A 110 -1.84 16.42 2.96
N ASP A 111 -2.27 16.50 4.21
CA ASP A 111 -1.51 16.19 5.42
C ASP A 111 -1.75 14.76 5.94
N GLU A 112 -2.64 14.00 5.30
CA GLU A 112 -2.95 12.64 5.70
C GLU A 112 -1.81 11.68 5.35
N LYS A 113 -1.32 10.96 6.36
CA LYS A 113 -0.26 9.95 6.22
C LYS A 113 -0.78 8.56 6.52
N THR A 114 -0.31 7.60 5.74
CA THR A 114 -0.46 6.16 6.01
C THR A 114 0.41 5.72 7.19
N PRO A 115 0.15 4.54 7.79
CA PRO A 115 1.04 3.98 8.82
C PRO A 115 2.50 3.90 8.35
N HIS A 116 2.72 3.49 7.09
CA HIS A 116 4.05 3.41 6.49
C HIS A 116 4.73 4.78 6.41
N GLU A 117 4.02 5.84 5.99
CA GLU A 117 4.60 7.18 5.92
C GLU A 117 4.95 7.75 7.29
N TYR A 118 4.14 7.49 8.32
CA TYR A 118 4.53 7.82 9.69
C TYR A 118 5.76 7.03 10.14
N PHE A 119 5.84 5.74 9.78
CA PHE A 119 6.97 4.89 10.13
C PHE A 119 8.28 5.37 9.47
N GLU A 120 8.26 5.64 8.16
CA GLU A 120 9.42 6.17 7.43
C GLU A 120 9.86 7.53 7.98
N ALA A 121 8.90 8.37 8.40
CA ALA A 121 9.17 9.65 9.06
C ALA A 121 9.67 9.52 10.52
N LYS A 122 9.89 8.30 11.02
CA LYS A 122 10.27 7.98 12.42
C LYS A 122 9.24 8.42 13.47
N GLU A 123 8.01 8.68 13.05
CA GLU A 123 6.88 9.03 13.91
C GLU A 123 6.20 7.73 14.42
N PHE A 124 6.97 6.84 15.07
CA PHE A 124 6.56 5.47 15.38
C PHE A 124 5.28 5.37 16.22
N SER A 125 5.07 6.29 17.16
CA SER A 125 3.83 6.35 17.95
C SER A 125 2.61 6.61 17.06
N LYS A 126 2.72 7.51 16.07
CA LYS A 126 1.62 7.78 15.13
C LYS A 126 1.42 6.61 14.16
N ALA A 127 2.50 5.96 13.73
CA ALA A 127 2.42 4.76 12.92
C ALA A 127 1.65 3.64 13.66
N LEU A 128 1.96 3.41 14.94
CA LEU A 128 1.26 2.44 15.78
C LEU A 128 -0.23 2.77 15.90
N GLU A 129 -0.59 4.02 16.20
CA GLU A 129 -1.99 4.42 16.31
C GLU A 129 -2.72 4.25 14.96
N ALA A 130 -2.09 4.58 13.84
CA ALA A 130 -2.65 4.33 12.51
C ALA A 130 -2.86 2.83 12.23
N PHE A 131 -1.93 1.95 12.61
CA PHE A 131 -2.12 0.50 12.51
C PHE A 131 -3.26 -0.01 13.42
N LYS A 132 -3.42 0.54 14.64
CA LYS A 132 -4.55 0.20 15.52
C LYS A 132 -5.89 0.61 14.93
N VAL A 133 -5.96 1.78 14.28
CA VAL A 133 -7.18 2.20 13.58
C VAL A 133 -7.55 1.20 12.47
N ILE A 134 -6.56 0.71 11.72
CA ILE A 134 -6.79 -0.37 10.74
C ILE A 134 -7.33 -1.62 11.43
N GLN A 135 -6.71 -2.05 12.53
CA GLN A 135 -7.14 -3.24 13.28
C GLN A 135 -8.57 -3.13 13.83
N GLN A 136 -8.96 -1.95 14.32
CA GLN A 136 -10.30 -1.70 14.84
C GLN A 136 -11.36 -1.75 13.73
N LYS A 137 -11.02 -1.27 12.54
CA LYS A 137 -11.91 -1.26 11.37
C LYS A 137 -12.01 -2.64 10.72
N ASP A 138 -10.89 -3.32 10.58
CA ASP A 138 -10.76 -4.63 9.95
C ASP A 138 -9.56 -5.39 10.55
N SER A 139 -9.84 -6.28 11.50
CA SER A 139 -8.81 -7.06 12.18
C SER A 139 -8.13 -8.11 11.30
N LEU A 140 -8.69 -8.40 10.12
CA LEU A 140 -8.14 -9.31 9.13
C LEU A 140 -7.38 -8.59 8.01
N ASN A 141 -7.24 -7.26 8.11
CA ASN A 141 -6.60 -6.47 7.08
C ASN A 141 -5.15 -6.95 6.84
N PRO A 142 -4.77 -7.25 5.58
CA PRO A 142 -3.43 -7.77 5.27
C PRO A 142 -2.27 -6.87 5.70
N THR A 143 -2.50 -5.56 5.80
CA THR A 143 -1.52 -4.55 6.23
C THR A 143 -1.00 -4.81 7.64
N ILE A 144 -1.90 -5.20 8.54
CA ILE A 144 -1.56 -5.45 9.95
C ILE A 144 -1.27 -6.92 10.22
N ASN A 145 -1.35 -7.80 9.22
CA ASN A 145 -1.15 -9.23 9.44
C ASN A 145 0.21 -9.49 10.11
N GLN A 146 0.18 -10.31 11.17
CA GLN A 146 1.35 -10.64 11.98
C GLN A 146 2.56 -11.10 11.15
N HIS A 147 2.35 -11.90 10.10
CA HIS A 147 3.42 -12.39 9.23
C HIS A 147 3.93 -11.28 8.29
N THR A 148 3.04 -10.45 7.76
CA THR A 148 3.41 -9.28 6.92
C THR A 148 4.33 -8.32 7.69
N LEU A 149 3.94 -7.93 8.91
CA LEU A 149 4.74 -7.05 9.77
C LEU A 149 6.08 -7.70 10.16
N ASN A 150 6.06 -9.01 10.43
CA ASN A 150 7.27 -9.77 10.73
C ASN A 150 8.25 -9.75 9.54
N LYS A 151 7.75 -10.01 8.32
CA LYS A 151 8.54 -9.96 7.09
C LYS A 151 9.12 -8.57 6.82
N LEU A 152 8.39 -7.51 7.14
CA LEU A 152 8.90 -6.14 7.07
C LEU A 152 10.08 -5.94 8.04
N GLY A 153 9.97 -6.41 9.29
CA GLY A 153 11.09 -6.40 10.24
C GLY A 153 12.33 -7.14 9.73
N TYR A 154 12.17 -8.32 9.16
CA TYR A 154 13.29 -9.04 8.53
C TYR A 154 13.86 -8.34 7.29
N THR A 155 13.06 -7.53 6.60
CA THR A 155 13.56 -6.71 5.48
C THR A 155 14.50 -5.61 5.99
N PHE A 156 14.20 -5.02 7.15
CA PHE A 156 15.11 -4.09 7.82
C PHE A 156 16.37 -4.78 8.35
N ILE A 157 16.24 -5.97 8.96
CA ILE A 157 17.40 -6.79 9.38
C ILE A 157 18.35 -7.05 8.20
N LYS A 158 17.82 -7.45 7.03
CA LYS A 158 18.64 -7.71 5.83
C LYS A 158 19.40 -6.50 5.31
N LYS A 159 19.00 -5.29 5.72
CA LYS A 159 19.65 -4.02 5.40
C LYS A 159 20.49 -3.49 6.56
N ASP A 160 20.76 -4.32 7.58
CA ASP A 160 21.43 -3.97 8.83
C ASP A 160 20.77 -2.80 9.61
N ASN A 161 19.51 -2.51 9.32
CA ASN A 161 18.73 -1.46 9.97
C ASN A 161 17.97 -2.06 11.17
N PHE A 162 18.71 -2.37 12.23
CA PHE A 162 18.16 -3.05 13.40
C PHE A 162 17.19 -2.18 14.21
N ASP A 163 17.35 -0.86 14.17
CA ASP A 163 16.46 0.07 14.88
C ASP A 163 15.04 0.04 14.30
N ASP A 164 14.91 0.19 12.98
CA ASP A 164 13.59 0.09 12.34
C ASP A 164 13.01 -1.32 12.43
N ALA A 165 13.85 -2.36 12.36
CA ALA A 165 13.40 -3.73 12.60
C ALA A 165 12.76 -3.87 13.99
N LEU A 166 13.39 -3.33 15.03
CA LEU A 166 12.86 -3.37 16.38
C LEU A 166 11.56 -2.58 16.51
N GLU A 167 11.44 -1.41 15.89
CA GLU A 167 10.21 -0.62 15.95
C GLU A 167 9.02 -1.32 15.28
N ILE A 168 9.22 -1.92 14.10
CA ILE A 168 8.12 -2.67 13.46
C ILE A 168 7.78 -3.95 14.22
N PHE A 169 8.75 -4.63 14.82
CA PHE A 169 8.46 -5.78 15.68
C PHE A 169 7.74 -5.38 16.97
N LYS A 170 8.05 -4.21 17.57
CA LYS A 170 7.29 -3.68 18.71
C LYS A 170 5.84 -3.41 18.34
N ILE A 171 5.59 -2.79 17.17
CA ILE A 171 4.24 -2.61 16.64
C ILE A 171 3.55 -3.98 16.51
N ASN A 172 4.24 -4.97 15.91
CA ASN A 172 3.70 -6.32 15.76
C ASN A 172 3.38 -6.99 17.10
N ALA A 173 4.23 -6.80 18.12
CA ALA A 173 4.03 -7.37 19.46
C ALA A 173 2.84 -6.72 20.19
N ILE A 174 2.58 -5.43 19.93
CA ILE A 174 1.41 -4.73 20.48
C ILE A 174 0.13 -5.23 19.81
N LEU A 175 0.16 -5.47 18.49
CA LEU A 175 -1.00 -5.99 17.76
C LEU A 175 -1.24 -7.49 18.01
N TYR A 176 -0.19 -8.26 18.33
CA TYR A 176 -0.23 -9.71 18.56
C TYR A 176 0.57 -10.12 19.82
N PRO A 177 0.10 -9.75 21.03
CA PRO A 177 0.83 -9.95 22.28
C PRO A 177 1.00 -11.43 22.69
N GLU A 178 0.25 -12.34 22.06
CA GLU A 178 0.31 -13.79 22.28
C GLU A 178 1.03 -14.54 21.15
N SER A 179 1.77 -13.84 20.28
CA SER A 179 2.56 -14.49 19.22
C SER A 179 3.99 -14.74 19.65
N SER A 180 4.31 -16.01 19.95
CA SER A 180 5.69 -16.44 20.26
C SER A 180 6.68 -16.06 19.15
N ASN A 181 6.25 -16.15 17.88
CA ASN A 181 7.09 -15.82 16.73
C ASN A 181 7.52 -14.34 16.70
N VAL A 182 6.67 -13.42 17.17
CA VAL A 182 7.00 -12.00 17.20
C VAL A 182 8.10 -11.73 18.22
N PHE A 183 7.98 -12.28 19.43
CA PHE A 183 9.02 -12.13 20.46
C PHE A 183 10.32 -12.85 20.08
N ASP A 184 10.25 -14.00 19.40
CA ASP A 184 11.44 -14.66 18.86
C ASP A 184 12.17 -13.75 17.86
N SER A 185 11.43 -13.14 16.92
CA SER A 185 12.00 -12.22 15.92
C SER A 185 12.55 -10.93 16.55
N MET A 186 11.89 -10.39 17.58
CA MET A 186 12.44 -9.29 18.40
C MET A 186 13.74 -9.69 19.08
N GLY A 187 13.79 -10.90 19.66
CA GLY A 187 14.98 -11.43 20.31
C GLY A 187 16.17 -11.53 19.35
N GLU A 188 15.92 -12.01 18.14
CA GLU A 188 16.93 -12.06 17.09
C GLU A 188 17.43 -10.66 16.69
N ALA A 189 16.53 -9.70 16.50
CA ALA A 189 16.89 -8.33 16.17
C ALA A 189 17.77 -7.67 17.26
N TYR A 190 17.41 -7.84 18.54
CA TYR A 190 18.23 -7.37 19.67
C TYR A 190 19.60 -8.05 19.68
N LEU A 191 19.67 -9.36 19.43
CA LEU A 191 20.93 -10.10 19.40
C LEU A 191 21.85 -9.61 18.28
N LEU A 192 21.30 -9.31 17.10
CA LEU A 192 22.04 -8.73 15.97
C LEU A 192 22.54 -7.31 16.29
N LYS A 193 21.76 -6.52 17.03
CA LYS A 193 22.18 -5.22 17.58
C LYS A 193 23.19 -5.35 18.74
N LYS A 194 23.60 -6.56 19.10
CA LYS A 194 24.49 -6.89 20.23
C LYS A 194 23.90 -6.57 21.61
N ASP A 195 22.59 -6.35 21.68
CA ASP A 195 21.86 -6.20 22.94
C ASP A 195 21.43 -7.58 23.45
N THR A 196 22.39 -8.28 24.05
CA THR A 196 22.19 -9.64 24.54
C THR A 196 21.14 -9.70 25.67
N VAL A 197 21.02 -8.65 26.48
CA VAL A 197 20.07 -8.60 27.61
C VAL A 197 18.64 -8.61 27.09
N ASN A 198 18.30 -7.69 26.18
CA ASN A 198 16.97 -7.64 25.60
C ASN A 198 16.68 -8.85 24.69
N ALA A 199 17.69 -9.40 24.03
CA ALA A 199 17.54 -10.64 23.28
C ALA A 199 17.06 -11.80 24.18
N ILE A 200 17.71 -12.02 25.33
CA ILE A 200 17.32 -13.08 26.28
C ILE A 200 15.90 -12.87 26.80
N ILE A 201 15.54 -11.63 27.14
CA ILE A 201 14.19 -11.30 27.63
C ILE A 201 13.13 -11.73 26.60
N ASN A 202 13.33 -11.37 25.33
CA ASN A 202 12.38 -11.65 24.28
C ASN A 202 12.32 -13.14 23.92
N PHE A 203 13.45 -13.85 23.86
CA PHE A 203 13.43 -15.31 23.67
C PHE A 203 12.74 -16.04 24.83
N LYS A 204 12.92 -15.58 26.08
CA LYS A 204 12.19 -16.13 27.23
C LYS A 204 10.69 -15.86 27.13
N LYS A 205 10.27 -14.66 26.70
CA LYS A 205 8.86 -14.34 26.46
C LYS A 205 8.27 -15.23 25.36
N ALA A 206 8.99 -15.42 24.25
CA ALA A 206 8.59 -16.35 23.19
C ALA A 206 8.36 -17.78 23.71
N LEU A 207 9.26 -18.28 24.58
CA LEU A 207 9.14 -19.60 25.19
C LEU A 207 8.05 -19.71 26.26
N SER A 208 7.73 -18.61 26.95
CA SER A 208 6.58 -18.60 27.89
C SER A 208 5.23 -18.72 27.17
N ILE A 209 5.15 -18.25 25.92
CA ILE A 209 3.95 -18.35 25.08
C ILE A 209 3.91 -19.70 24.36
N ASN A 210 5.02 -20.10 23.74
CA ASN A 210 5.16 -21.39 23.09
C ASN A 210 6.46 -22.05 23.55
N PRO A 211 6.38 -22.98 24.53
CA PRO A 211 7.54 -23.72 25.02
C PRO A 211 8.27 -24.50 23.93
N GLU A 212 7.66 -24.77 22.77
CA GLU A 212 8.26 -25.50 21.63
C GLU A 212 8.90 -24.61 20.57
N ASN A 213 9.06 -23.30 20.83
CA ASN A 213 9.79 -22.42 19.92
C ASN A 213 11.28 -22.81 19.83
N SER A 214 11.61 -23.62 18.81
CA SER A 214 12.94 -24.20 18.62
C SER A 214 14.02 -23.15 18.32
N SER A 215 13.65 -22.04 17.68
CA SER A 215 14.54 -20.92 17.39
C SER A 215 14.98 -20.23 18.67
N SER A 216 14.05 -19.86 19.54
CA SER A 216 14.34 -19.26 20.85
C SER A 216 15.14 -20.21 21.74
N LYS A 217 14.82 -21.52 21.80
CA LYS A 217 15.64 -22.53 22.50
C LYS A 217 17.09 -22.52 22.00
N ARG A 218 17.29 -22.49 20.68
CA ARG A 218 18.61 -22.51 20.04
C ARG A 218 19.41 -21.25 20.36
N PHE A 219 18.80 -20.06 20.27
CA PHE A 219 19.49 -18.81 20.57
C PHE A 219 19.90 -18.71 22.04
N LEU A 220 19.01 -19.03 22.98
CA LEU A 220 19.35 -19.02 24.41
C LEU A 220 20.49 -19.99 24.75
N LYS A 221 20.46 -21.22 24.19
CA LYS A 221 21.55 -22.18 24.37
C LYS A 221 22.88 -21.65 23.84
N LYS A 222 22.88 -20.93 22.71
CA LYS A 222 24.10 -20.33 22.13
C LYS A 222 24.63 -19.20 22.99
N ILE A 223 23.76 -18.38 23.57
CA ILE A 223 24.13 -17.26 24.43
C ILE A 223 24.73 -17.75 25.75
N ILE A 224 24.12 -18.74 26.39
CA ILE A 224 24.56 -19.28 27.70
C ILE A 224 25.87 -20.06 27.61
N LYS A 225 26.17 -20.64 26.44
CA LYS A 225 27.41 -21.40 26.21
C LYS A 225 28.64 -20.54 25.92
N LYS A 226 28.45 -19.24 25.68
CA LYS A 226 29.53 -18.27 25.51
C LYS A 226 29.93 -17.69 26.87
#